data_AF-A0A852TGA3-F1
#
_entry.id   AF-A0A852TGA3-F1
#
_cell.length_a   1.000
_cell.length_b   1.000
_cell.length_c   1.000
_cell.angle_alpha   90.00
_cell.angle_beta   90.00
_cell.angle_gamma   90.00
#
_symmetry.space_group_name_H-M   'P 1'
#
loop_
_entity.id
_entity.type
_entity.pdbx_description
1 polymer ?
#
loop_
_entity_poly.entity_id
_entity_poly.type
_entity_poly.pdbx_seq_one_letter_code
_entity_poly.pdbx_strand_id
1 'polypeptide(L)' 'MKYTNEMEKGLLSAHGVCYEVYKRKLDVRMEVEKRRELDHLLCKQLYAHFDGKLHG' A
#
# COMPACT_ATOMS: atom_id res chain seq x y z
N MET A 1 9.42 4.39 16.95
CA MET A 1 8.30 4.69 16.02
C MET A 1 7.02 4.26 16.71
N LYS A 2 6.07 5.16 16.98
CA LYS A 2 4.74 4.79 17.50
C LYS A 2 3.90 4.36 16.30
N TYR A 3 3.49 3.10 16.24
CA TYR A 3 2.49 2.67 15.26
C TYR A 3 1.13 3.21 15.69
N THR A 4 0.29 3.63 14.75
CA THR A 4 -1.05 4.17 15.04
C THR A 4 -2.11 3.09 14.84
N ASN A 5 -3.26 3.27 15.49
CA ASN A 5 -4.43 2.41 15.24
C ASN A 5 -4.84 2.42 13.76
N GLU A 6 -4.61 3.51 13.04
CA GLU A 6 -4.92 3.60 11.61
C GLU A 6 -3.96 2.75 10.76
N MET A 7 -2.68 2.65 11.15
CA MET A 7 -1.75 1.72 10.50
C MET A 7 -2.17 0.26 10.72
N GLU A 8 -2.59 -0.09 11.93
CA GLU A 8 -3.10 -1.43 12.27
C GLU A 8 -4.34 -1.78 11.44
N LYS A 9 -5.34 -0.88 11.42
CA LYS A 9 -6.55 -1.04 10.61
C LYS A 9 -6.24 -1.18 9.14
N GLY A 10 -5.34 -0.35 8.61
CA GLY A 10 -4.96 -0.37 7.20
C GLY A 10 -4.23 -1.65 6.80
N LEU A 11 -3.30 -2.13 7.64
CA LEU A 11 -2.61 -3.40 7.39
C LEU A 11 -3.57 -4.58 7.44
N LEU A 12 -4.48 -4.61 8.42
CA LEU A 12 -5.46 -5.67 8.55
C LEU A 12 -6.47 -5.66 7.39
N SER A 13 -6.98 -4.48 7.01
CA SER A 13 -7.97 -4.37 5.95
C SER A 13 -7.41 -4.63 4.55
N ALA A 14 -6.20 -4.15 4.26
CA ALA A 14 -5.61 -4.24 2.92
C ALA A 14 -4.80 -5.53 2.70
N HIS A 15 -4.18 -6.06 3.76
CA HIS A 15 -3.23 -7.17 3.65
C HIS A 15 -3.54 -8.34 4.59
N GLY A 16 -4.57 -8.25 5.43
CA GLY A 16 -4.97 -9.33 6.33
C GLY A 16 -3.98 -9.61 7.46
N VAL A 17 -3.05 -8.69 7.73
CA VAL A 17 -1.99 -8.87 8.73
C VAL A 17 -2.00 -7.74 9.75
N CYS A 18 -1.71 -8.06 11.02
CA CYS A 18 -1.47 -7.04 12.04
C CYS A 18 -0.06 -6.47 11.93
N TYR A 19 0.16 -5.30 12.53
CA TYR A 19 1.46 -4.64 12.51
C TYR A 19 2.57 -5.49 13.13
N GLU A 20 2.28 -6.26 14.18
CA GLU A 20 3.31 -7.06 14.85
C GLU A 20 3.84 -8.19 13.95
N VAL A 21 2.97 -8.80 13.13
CA VAL A 21 3.36 -9.80 12.13
C VAL A 21 4.17 -9.13 11.02
N TYR A 22 3.68 -8.02 10.47
CA TYR A 22 4.39 -7.21 9.47
C TYR A 22 5.79 -6.78 9.94
N LYS A 23 5.94 -6.39 11.21
CA LYS A 23 7.21 -5.93 11.79
C LYS A 23 8.22 -7.05 11.99
N ARG A 24 7.77 -8.24 12.42
CA ARG A 24 8.65 -9.36 12.78
C ARG A 24 9.05 -10.24 11.60
N LYS A 25 8.16 -10.37 10.60
CA LYS A 25 8.32 -11.30 9.48
C LYS A 25 8.73 -10.56 8.22
N LEU A 26 9.99 -10.75 7.80
CA LEU A 26 10.56 -10.05 6.64
C LEU A 26 9.82 -10.40 5.34
N ASP A 27 9.49 -11.68 5.15
CA ASP A 27 8.69 -12.21 4.05
C ASP A 27 7.33 -11.49 3.93
N VAL A 28 6.61 -11.39 5.05
CA VAL A 28 5.33 -10.66 5.10
C VAL A 28 5.51 -9.19 4.75
N ARG A 29 6.56 -8.55 5.28
CA ARG A 29 6.86 -7.14 4.96
C ARG A 29 7.14 -6.95 3.48
N MET A 30 7.91 -7.85 2.87
CA MET A 30 8.23 -7.78 1.44
C MET A 30 6.98 -7.92 0.58
N GLU A 31 6.04 -8.79 0.96
CA GLU A 31 4.76 -8.94 0.24
C GLU A 31 3.90 -7.67 0.31
N VAL A 32 3.77 -7.09 1.52
CA VAL A 32 3.03 -5.84 1.74
C VAL A 32 3.62 -4.69 0.91
N GLU A 33 4.93 -4.50 0.96
CA GLU A 33 5.59 -3.40 0.23
C GLU A 33 5.53 -3.59 -1.29
N LYS A 34 5.65 -4.83 -1.79
CA LYS A 34 5.47 -5.14 -3.22
C LYS A 34 4.06 -4.76 -3.71
N ARG A 35 3.03 -5.04 -2.91
CA ARG A 35 1.65 -4.66 -3.25
C ARG A 35 1.46 -3.15 -3.24
N ARG A 36 2.02 -2.45 -2.24
CA ARG A 36 2.00 -0.99 -2.16
C ARG A 36 2.65 -0.33 -3.37
N GLU A 37 3.78 -0.85 -3.83
CA GLU A 37 4.47 -0.36 -5.01
C GLU A 37 3.61 -0.53 -6.28
N LEU A 38 2.99 -1.69 -6.44
CA LEU A 38 2.09 -1.97 -7.57
C LEU A 38 0.88 -1.04 -7.57
N ASP A 39 0.22 -0.85 -6.42
CA ASP A 39 -0.92 0.05 -6.29
C ASP A 39 -0.53 1.50 -6.61
N HIS A 40 0.65 1.95 -6.14
CA HIS A 40 1.17 3.27 -6.46
C HIS A 40 1.40 3.46 -7.97
N LEU A 41 1.99 2.45 -8.63
CA LEU A 41 2.24 2.48 -10.07
C LEU A 41 0.94 2.54 -10.88
N LEU A 42 -0.05 1.72 -10.51
CA LEU A 42 -1.36 1.71 -11.17
C LEU A 42 -2.08 3.05 -11.00
N CYS A 43 -2.10 3.60 -9.78
CA CYS A 43 -2.66 4.93 -9.53
C CYS A 43 -1.98 6.01 -10.36
N LYS A 44 -0.64 5.97 -10.49
CA LYS A 44 0.12 6.93 -11.30
C LYS A 44 -0.23 6.83 -12.78
N GLN A 45 -0.36 5.61 -13.31
CA GLN A 45 -0.77 5.37 -14.71
C GLN A 45 -2.21 5.86 -14.96
N LEU A 46 -3.14 5.57 -14.05
CA LEU A 46 -4.51 6.05 -14.13
C LEU A 46 -4.57 7.58 -14.12
N TYR A 47 -3.85 8.22 -13.20
CA TYR A 47 -3.78 9.68 -13.13
C TYR A 47 -3.26 10.28 -14.44
N ALA A 48 -2.15 9.77 -14.98
CA ALA A 48 -1.60 10.24 -16.25
C ALA A 48 -2.57 10.05 -17.43
N HIS A 49 -3.33 8.95 -17.44
CA HIS A 49 -4.35 8.69 -18.46
C HIS A 49 -5.54 9.65 -18.37
N PHE A 50 -5.99 9.99 -17.16
CA PHE A 50 -7.06 10.98 -16.98
C PHE A 50 -6.60 12.40 -17.28
N ASP A 51 -5.40 12.77 -16.84
CA ASP A 51 -4.81 14.09 -17.08
C ASP A 51 -4.65 14.35 -18.59
N GLY A 52 -4.11 13.37 -19.32
CA GLY A 52 -3.99 13.45 -20.78
C GLY A 52 -5.32 13.52 -21.55
N LYS A 53 -6.44 13.10 -20.93
CA LYS A 53 -7.80 13.22 -21.51
C LYS A 53 -8.51 14.52 -21.14
N LEU A 54 -8.16 15.14 -20.02
CA LEU A 54 -8.75 16.39 -19.54
C LEU A 54 -8.07 17.62 -20.13
N HIS A 55 -6.78 17.50 -20.48
CA HIS A 55 -5.95 18.58 -21.00
C HIS A 55 -5.64 18.45 -22.51
N GLY A 56 -6.26 17.47 -23.19
CA GLY A 56 -6.13 17.22 -24.63
C GLY A 56 -7.27 17.81 -25.46
#